data_AF-A0A5E4L9M7-F1
#
_entry.id   AF-A0A5E4L9M7-F1
#
_cell.length_a   1.000
_cell.length_b   1.000
_cell.length_c   1.000
_cell.angle_alpha   90.00
_cell.angle_beta   90.00
_cell.angle_gamma   90.00
#
_symmetry.space_group_name_H-M   'P 1'
#
loop_
_entity.id
_entity.type
_entity.pdbx_description
1 polymer ?
#
loop_
_entity_poly.entity_id
_entity_poly.type
_entity_poly.pdbx_seq_one_letter_code
_entity_poly.pdbx_strand_id
1 'polypeptide(L)'
;MSLNLKRSIDRAIDLMNTSADYEDYISIKIKPAEGGCCCFHCWPETWITVNKYIYPCGPIKDEGDVLIDKNNVKFVLECHESGPEIIVYLGLGTASIVLAKSVIDLITTLLKTRQNEVRNRSGKFKIIRRSQIKGQVEEEEIMELDLPLSEDIIKKLNDNIQNAIEKK
;
A
#
# COMPACT_ATOMS: atom_id res chain seq x y z
N MET A 1 -2.61 -1.48 18.95
CA MET A 1 -2.75 -1.63 17.49
C MET A 1 -3.37 -0.40 16.82
N SER A 2 -4.32 0.31 17.42
CA SER A 2 -4.98 1.50 16.83
C SER A 2 -4.07 2.74 16.62
N LEU A 3 -3.02 2.92 17.44
CA LEU A 3 -2.13 4.09 17.38
C LEU A 3 -1.33 4.22 16.06
N ASN A 4 -1.06 3.11 15.37
CA ASN A 4 -0.22 3.13 14.17
C ASN A 4 -1.00 3.62 12.95
N LEU A 5 -2.25 3.18 12.76
CA LEU A 5 -3.06 3.62 11.63
C LEU A 5 -3.37 5.12 11.70
N LYS A 6 -3.75 5.61 12.89
CA LYS A 6 -4.04 7.03 13.08
C LYS A 6 -2.86 7.90 12.65
N ARG A 7 -1.62 7.57 13.07
CA ARG A 7 -0.41 8.30 12.70
C ARG A 7 -0.14 8.28 11.20
N SER A 8 -0.41 7.17 10.52
CA SER A 8 -0.27 7.09 9.06
C SER A 8 -1.32 7.93 8.35
N ILE A 9 -2.57 7.94 8.83
CA ILE A 9 -3.62 8.82 8.30
C ILE A 9 -3.29 10.30 8.56
N ASP A 10 -2.80 10.66 9.75
CA ASP A 10 -2.41 12.03 10.08
C ASP A 10 -1.34 12.55 9.10
N ARG A 11 -0.29 11.76 8.86
CA ARG A 11 0.73 12.08 7.86
C ARG A 11 0.16 12.18 6.45
N ALA A 12 -0.76 11.29 6.12
CA ALA A 12 -1.41 11.29 4.81
C ALA A 12 -2.29 12.53 4.58
N ILE A 13 -3.01 12.99 5.61
CA ILE A 13 -3.77 14.25 5.60
C ILE A 13 -2.83 15.42 5.30
N ASP A 14 -1.71 15.52 6.03
CA ASP A 14 -0.74 16.59 5.86
C ASP A 14 -0.11 16.58 4.45
N LEU A 15 0.27 15.41 3.95
CA LEU A 15 0.89 15.24 2.64
C LEU A 15 -0.09 15.50 1.49
N MET A 16 -1.31 14.97 1.57
CA MET A 16 -2.32 15.14 0.51
C MET A 16 -3.03 16.50 0.58
N ASN A 17 -2.92 17.21 1.71
CA ASN A 17 -3.64 18.45 2.00
C ASN A 17 -5.16 18.29 1.84
N THR A 18 -5.71 17.28 2.51
CA THR A 18 -7.12 16.84 2.45
C THR A 18 -7.83 17.03 3.80
N SER A 19 -9.14 16.78 3.88
CA SER A 19 -9.88 16.91 5.14
C SER A 19 -9.43 15.87 6.17
N ALA A 20 -9.49 16.23 7.46
CA ALA A 20 -9.24 15.32 8.56
C ALA A 20 -10.46 14.43 8.89
N ASP A 21 -11.13 13.92 7.86
CA ASP A 21 -12.21 12.95 8.00
C ASP A 21 -11.65 11.54 7.89
N TYR A 22 -11.33 10.92 9.04
CA TYR A 22 -10.65 9.63 9.09
C TYR A 22 -11.44 8.49 8.42
N GLU A 23 -12.76 8.61 8.31
CA GLU A 23 -13.59 7.59 7.66
C GLU A 23 -13.43 7.60 6.14
N ASP A 24 -12.94 8.71 5.57
CA ASP A 24 -12.61 8.83 4.15
C ASP A 24 -11.23 8.24 3.82
N TYR A 25 -10.50 7.65 4.78
CA TYR A 25 -9.18 7.05 4.51
C TYR A 25 -9.20 5.54 4.71
N ILE A 26 -8.53 4.86 3.79
CA ILE A 26 -8.18 3.46 3.94
C ILE A 26 -6.67 3.27 3.85
N SER A 27 -6.18 2.27 4.57
CA SER A 27 -4.79 1.80 4.51
C SER A 27 -4.77 0.41 3.90
N ILE A 28 -4.01 0.23 2.84
CA ILE A 28 -3.74 -1.08 2.24
C ILE A 28 -2.33 -1.48 2.67
N LYS A 29 -2.24 -2.45 3.57
CA LYS A 29 -0.98 -2.97 4.10
C LYS A 29 -0.59 -4.26 3.39
N ILE A 30 0.64 -4.34 2.90
CA ILE A 30 1.23 -5.56 2.33
C ILE A 30 2.27 -6.09 3.31
N LYS A 31 2.09 -7.30 3.85
CA LYS A 31 3.03 -7.87 4.82
C LYS A 31 3.30 -9.36 4.58
N PRO A 32 4.49 -9.89 4.93
CA PRO A 32 4.73 -11.32 4.96
C PRO A 32 3.76 -12.04 5.92
N ALA A 33 3.20 -13.18 5.51
CA ALA A 33 2.25 -13.94 6.30
C ALA A 33 2.90 -14.56 7.55
N GLU A 34 4.17 -14.97 7.45
CA GLU A 34 4.95 -15.59 8.52
C GLU A 34 5.74 -14.57 9.37
N GLY A 35 5.52 -13.27 9.13
CA GLY A 35 6.31 -12.20 9.74
C GLY A 35 7.67 -11.99 9.08
N GLY A 36 8.48 -11.12 9.67
CA GLY A 36 9.75 -10.65 9.09
C GLY A 36 9.79 -9.14 8.95
N CYS A 37 10.94 -8.62 8.52
CA CYS A 37 11.16 -7.19 8.33
C CYS A 37 11.14 -6.81 6.84
N CYS A 38 10.50 -5.68 6.55
CA CYS A 38 10.26 -5.14 5.22
C CYS A 38 10.91 -3.77 5.01
N CYS A 39 11.82 -3.35 5.91
CA CYS A 39 12.50 -2.06 5.81
C CYS A 39 13.47 -2.00 4.61
N PHE A 40 14.06 -0.83 4.37
CA PHE A 40 15.01 -0.61 3.27
C PHE A 40 16.19 -1.58 3.31
N HIS A 41 16.65 -1.93 4.51
CA HIS A 41 17.78 -2.81 4.71
C HIS A 41 17.45 -4.28 4.41
N CYS A 42 16.21 -4.70 4.66
CA CYS A 42 15.77 -6.06 4.43
C CYS A 42 15.34 -6.30 2.98
N TRP A 43 14.73 -5.31 2.32
CA TRP A 43 14.26 -5.40 0.93
C TRP A 43 14.91 -4.33 0.02
N PRO A 44 16.26 -4.27 -0.05
CA PRO A 44 16.95 -3.16 -0.70
C PRO A 44 16.64 -3.06 -2.20
N GLU A 45 16.60 -4.19 -2.91
CA GLU A 45 16.33 -4.22 -4.35
C GLU A 45 14.88 -3.84 -4.67
N THR A 46 13.94 -4.27 -3.83
CA THR A 46 12.51 -3.89 -3.89
C THR A 46 12.37 -2.39 -3.73
N TRP A 47 12.92 -1.81 -2.67
CA TRP A 47 12.77 -0.38 -2.41
C TRP A 47 13.50 0.50 -3.43
N ILE A 48 14.66 0.06 -3.95
CA ILE A 48 15.33 0.75 -5.06
C ILE A 48 14.43 0.78 -6.30
N THR A 49 13.78 -0.34 -6.63
CA THR A 49 12.92 -0.43 -7.82
C THR A 49 11.62 0.36 -7.63
N VAL A 50 11.04 0.31 -6.43
CA VAL A 50 9.87 1.13 -6.06
C VAL A 50 10.22 2.62 -6.18
N ASN A 51 11.37 3.06 -5.65
CA ASN A 51 11.83 4.45 -5.78
C ASN A 51 12.02 4.89 -7.24
N LYS A 52 12.48 4.00 -8.12
CA LYS A 52 12.52 4.27 -9.57
C LYS A 52 11.12 4.37 -10.17
N TYR A 53 10.19 3.48 -9.78
CA TYR A 53 8.82 3.47 -10.28
C TYR A 53 8.04 4.74 -9.92
N ILE A 54 8.22 5.24 -8.68
CA ILE A 54 7.51 6.43 -8.18
C ILE A 54 8.18 7.75 -8.56
N TYR A 55 9.34 7.76 -9.22
CA TYR A 55 10.01 8.99 -9.64
C TYR A 55 9.08 9.83 -10.55
N PRO A 56 9.00 11.16 -10.36
CA PRO A 56 9.81 12.01 -9.47
C PRO A 56 9.22 12.24 -8.06
N CYS A 57 8.19 11.50 -7.64
CA CYS A 57 7.53 11.71 -6.35
C CYS A 57 8.45 11.34 -5.16
N GLY A 58 9.27 10.29 -5.33
CA GLY A 58 10.25 9.81 -4.35
C GLY A 58 11.58 10.59 -4.33
N PRO A 59 12.59 10.10 -3.58
CA PRO A 59 12.64 8.77 -2.97
C PRO A 59 12.01 8.70 -1.59
N ILE A 60 11.41 7.55 -1.28
CA ILE A 60 11.14 7.13 0.10
C ILE A 60 12.49 6.84 0.77
N LYS A 61 12.65 7.32 1.99
CA LYS A 61 13.80 7.04 2.87
C LYS A 61 13.47 5.89 3.82
N ASP A 62 14.46 5.37 4.53
CA ASP A 62 14.21 4.32 5.53
C ASP A 62 13.17 4.78 6.57
N GLU A 63 12.16 3.94 6.78
CA GLU A 63 10.96 4.23 7.58
C GLU A 63 10.20 5.53 7.21
N GLY A 64 10.37 6.00 5.98
CA GLY A 64 9.78 7.23 5.47
C GLY A 64 8.45 7.04 4.76
N ASP A 65 7.90 8.16 4.33
CA ASP A 65 6.66 8.27 3.58
C ASP A 65 6.85 9.20 2.37
N VAL A 66 5.96 9.08 1.39
CA VAL A 66 5.97 9.92 0.18
C VAL A 66 4.55 10.12 -0.35
N LEU A 67 4.25 11.33 -0.78
CA LEU A 67 3.08 11.60 -1.61
C LEU A 67 3.33 11.15 -3.04
N ILE A 68 2.51 10.24 -3.56
CA ILE A 68 2.45 9.92 -4.97
C ILE A 68 1.36 10.78 -5.60
N ASP A 69 1.76 11.75 -6.42
CA ASP A 69 0.87 12.63 -7.19
C ASP A 69 1.16 12.45 -8.68
N LYS A 70 0.40 11.56 -9.32
CA LYS A 70 0.62 11.18 -10.73
C LYS A 70 -0.71 10.86 -11.39
N ASN A 71 -0.89 11.21 -12.66
CA ASN A 71 -2.11 10.92 -13.43
C ASN A 71 -3.41 11.40 -12.74
N ASN A 72 -3.35 12.55 -12.05
CA ASN A 72 -4.46 13.12 -11.26
C ASN A 72 -4.97 12.21 -10.13
N VAL A 73 -4.14 11.28 -9.64
CA VAL A 73 -4.42 10.51 -8.43
C VAL A 73 -3.39 10.82 -7.37
N LYS A 74 -3.86 10.88 -6.11
CA LYS A 74 -3.04 11.15 -4.94
C LYS A 74 -3.22 10.04 -3.92
N PHE A 75 -2.12 9.51 -3.42
CA PHE A 75 -2.08 8.57 -2.31
C PHE A 75 -0.68 8.60 -1.67
N VAL A 76 -0.56 8.10 -0.45
CA VAL A 76 0.72 8.06 0.26
C VAL A 76 1.24 6.64 0.32
N LEU A 77 2.53 6.46 0.04
CA LEU A 77 3.23 5.20 0.26
C LEU A 77 4.18 5.38 1.45
N GLU A 78 4.04 4.52 2.46
CA GLU A 78 4.90 4.47 3.64
C GLU A 78 5.73 3.17 3.66
N CYS A 79 6.99 3.30 4.06
CA CYS A 79 7.86 2.18 4.39
C CYS A 79 7.76 1.87 5.88
N HIS A 80 7.48 0.61 6.21
CA HIS A 80 7.52 0.11 7.58
C HIS A 80 8.26 -1.22 7.64
N GLU A 81 8.89 -1.52 8.77
CA GLU A 81 9.40 -2.86 9.06
C GLU A 81 8.32 -3.94 8.95
N SER A 82 7.09 -3.61 9.37
CA SER A 82 5.93 -4.52 9.32
C SER A 82 5.32 -4.72 7.94
N GLY A 83 5.81 -4.00 6.93
CA GLY A 83 5.31 -4.09 5.56
C GLY A 83 4.95 -2.74 4.95
N PRO A 84 5.14 -2.56 3.63
CA PRO A 84 4.67 -1.40 2.89
C PRO A 84 3.20 -1.09 3.16
N GLU A 85 2.89 0.20 3.21
CA GLU A 85 1.57 0.68 3.55
C GLU A 85 1.16 1.79 2.59
N ILE A 86 -0.01 1.65 1.98
CA ILE A 86 -0.55 2.62 1.02
C ILE A 86 -1.79 3.26 1.63
N ILE A 87 -1.74 4.57 1.88
CA ILE A 87 -2.87 5.34 2.40
C ILE A 87 -3.59 6.00 1.24
N VAL A 88 -4.89 5.72 1.13
CA VAL A 88 -5.76 6.20 0.06
C VAL A 88 -6.86 7.07 0.67
N TYR A 89 -7.08 8.25 0.09
CA TYR A 89 -8.21 9.12 0.40
C TYR A 89 -9.37 8.85 -0.57
N LEU A 90 -10.57 8.63 -0.04
CA LEU A 90 -11.79 8.25 -0.75
C LEU A 90 -12.86 9.36 -0.78
N GLY A 91 -12.50 10.58 -0.35
CA GLY A 91 -13.42 11.72 -0.32
C GLY A 91 -14.09 12.03 -1.66
N LEU A 92 -15.15 12.82 -1.62
CA LEU A 92 -16.06 13.06 -2.75
C LEU A 92 -15.31 13.47 -4.05
N GLY A 93 -15.35 12.60 -5.05
CA GLY A 93 -14.87 12.90 -6.41
C GLY A 93 -13.56 12.24 -6.84
N THR A 94 -12.95 11.37 -6.02
CA THR A 94 -11.78 10.60 -6.48
C THR A 94 -12.17 9.63 -7.59
N ALA A 95 -11.43 9.65 -8.71
CA ALA A 95 -11.58 8.73 -9.83
C ALA A 95 -11.19 7.30 -9.41
N SER A 96 -12.10 6.60 -8.72
CA SER A 96 -11.88 5.33 -8.02
C SER A 96 -11.18 4.29 -8.89
N ILE A 97 -11.53 4.20 -10.17
CA ILE A 97 -10.93 3.25 -11.11
C ILE A 97 -9.45 3.58 -11.42
N VAL A 98 -9.13 4.86 -11.69
CA VAL A 98 -7.75 5.28 -12.00
C VAL A 98 -6.87 5.17 -10.76
N LEU A 99 -7.43 5.49 -9.60
CA LEU A 99 -6.80 5.35 -8.29
C LEU A 99 -6.50 3.88 -8.00
N ALA A 100 -7.50 3.00 -8.11
CA ALA A 100 -7.33 1.58 -7.90
C ALA A 100 -6.27 0.99 -8.82
N LYS A 101 -6.29 1.35 -10.12
CA LYS A 101 -5.26 0.92 -11.07
C LYS A 101 -3.86 1.35 -10.64
N SER A 102 -3.69 2.60 -10.19
CA SER A 102 -2.39 3.12 -9.76
C SER A 102 -1.86 2.42 -8.50
N VAL A 103 -2.76 2.11 -7.55
CA VAL A 103 -2.43 1.33 -6.35
C VAL A 103 -2.06 -0.11 -6.72
N ILE A 104 -2.84 -0.76 -7.59
CA ILE A 104 -2.60 -2.11 -8.09
C ILE A 104 -1.24 -2.21 -8.78
N ASP A 105 -0.92 -1.26 -9.66
CA ASP A 105 0.34 -1.23 -10.40
C ASP A 105 1.54 -1.10 -9.45
N LEU A 106 1.39 -0.29 -8.39
CA LEU A 106 2.40 -0.16 -7.34
C LEU A 106 2.57 -1.46 -6.54
N ILE A 107 1.47 -2.07 -6.07
CA ILE A 107 1.51 -3.35 -5.34
C ILE A 107 2.16 -4.44 -6.21
N THR A 108 1.77 -4.50 -7.48
CA THR A 108 2.32 -5.46 -8.45
C THR A 108 3.81 -5.21 -8.66
N THR A 109 4.24 -3.95 -8.81
CA THR A 109 5.66 -3.59 -8.92
C THR A 109 6.44 -4.04 -7.69
N LEU A 110 5.89 -3.81 -6.50
CA LEU A 110 6.50 -4.20 -5.24
C LEU A 110 6.67 -5.72 -5.15
N LEU A 111 5.60 -6.48 -5.36
CA LEU A 111 5.60 -7.94 -5.26
C LEU A 111 6.42 -8.61 -6.38
N LYS A 112 6.36 -8.10 -7.61
CA LYS A 112 7.19 -8.58 -8.73
C LYS A 112 8.67 -8.31 -8.50
N THR A 113 9.02 -7.19 -7.86
CA THR A 113 10.43 -6.96 -7.51
C THR A 113 10.84 -7.88 -6.37
N ARG A 114 9.97 -8.04 -5.36
CA ARG A 114 10.20 -8.92 -4.21
C ARG A 114 10.50 -10.36 -4.61
N GLN A 115 9.75 -10.93 -5.55
CA GLN A 115 10.01 -12.30 -6.05
C GLN A 115 11.33 -12.44 -6.83
N ASN A 116 11.86 -11.33 -7.35
CA ASN A 116 13.10 -11.32 -8.14
C ASN A 116 14.34 -11.02 -7.30
N GLU A 117 14.17 -10.63 -6.03
CA GLU A 117 15.30 -10.36 -5.16
C GLU A 117 16.23 -11.57 -5.03
N VAL A 118 17.53 -11.33 -4.93
CA VAL A 118 18.51 -12.41 -4.74
C VAL A 118 18.24 -13.17 -3.43
N ARG A 119 17.80 -12.45 -2.39
CA ARG A 119 17.47 -13.00 -1.07
C ARG A 119 15.96 -13.15 -0.94
N ASN A 120 15.47 -14.37 -0.72
CA ASN A 120 14.06 -14.72 -0.47
C ASN A 120 13.08 -14.38 -1.61
N ARG A 121 13.11 -15.21 -2.66
CA ARG A 121 12.28 -15.13 -3.88
C ARG A 121 10.84 -15.65 -3.72
N SER A 122 10.65 -16.59 -2.81
CA SER A 122 9.36 -17.20 -2.51
C SER A 122 8.92 -16.77 -1.12
N GLY A 123 7.63 -16.57 -0.94
CA GLY A 123 7.06 -16.18 0.34
C GLY A 123 5.58 -15.93 0.20
N LYS A 124 4.87 -16.11 1.31
CA LYS A 124 3.44 -15.84 1.41
C LYS A 124 3.22 -14.43 1.94
N PHE A 125 2.31 -13.70 1.33
CA PHE A 125 1.98 -12.32 1.68
C PHE A 125 0.50 -12.18 1.95
N LYS A 126 0.17 -11.29 2.89
CA LYS A 126 -1.17 -10.84 3.19
C LYS A 126 -1.33 -9.40 2.75
N ILE A 127 -2.47 -9.11 2.14
CA ILE A 127 -2.93 -7.76 1.87
C ILE A 127 -4.10 -7.49 2.81
N ILE A 128 -3.98 -6.43 3.61
CA ILE A 128 -4.95 -6.08 4.64
C ILE A 128 -5.47 -4.67 4.37
N ARG A 129 -6.80 -4.51 4.32
CA ARG A 129 -7.47 -3.22 4.34
C ARG A 129 -7.65 -2.82 5.79
N ARG A 130 -7.34 -1.58 6.12
CA ARG A 130 -7.66 -0.99 7.42
C ARG A 130 -8.38 0.33 7.23
N SER A 131 -9.42 0.55 8.01
CA SER A 131 -10.23 1.76 7.98
C SER A 131 -10.61 2.16 9.40
N GLN A 132 -10.97 3.43 9.58
CA GLN A 132 -11.53 3.89 10.84
C GLN A 132 -13.04 4.08 10.67
N ILE A 133 -13.84 3.42 11.51
CA ILE A 133 -15.30 3.55 11.53
C ILE A 133 -15.71 3.91 12.95
N LYS A 134 -16.37 5.05 13.15
CA LYS A 134 -16.84 5.52 14.47
C LYS A 134 -15.72 5.53 15.53
N GLY A 135 -14.51 5.89 15.10
CA GLY A 135 -13.31 5.92 15.96
C GLY A 135 -12.67 4.57 16.27
N GLN A 136 -13.20 3.47 15.74
CA GLN A 136 -12.61 2.13 15.87
C GLN A 136 -11.85 1.77 14.60
N VAL A 137 -10.71 1.09 14.75
CA VAL A 137 -9.95 0.56 13.62
C VAL A 137 -10.52 -0.81 13.26
N GLU A 138 -11.00 -0.95 12.03
CA GLU A 138 -11.35 -2.22 11.43
C GLU A 138 -10.20 -2.71 10.55
N GLU A 139 -9.89 -4.01 10.63
CA GLU A 139 -8.89 -4.66 9.77
C GLU A 139 -9.57 -5.83 9.03
N GLU A 140 -9.45 -5.85 7.71
CA GLU A 140 -10.00 -6.89 6.83
C GLU A 140 -8.86 -7.48 5.98
N GLU A 141 -8.67 -8.79 6.04
CA GLU A 141 -7.74 -9.47 5.13
C GLU A 141 -8.39 -9.54 3.74
N ILE A 142 -7.84 -8.77 2.79
CA ILE A 142 -8.34 -8.70 1.42
C ILE A 142 -7.97 -9.97 0.65
N MET A 143 -6.72 -10.42 0.80
CA MET A 143 -6.23 -11.65 0.20
C MET A 143 -4.93 -12.12 0.82
N GLU A 144 -4.67 -13.41 0.64
CA GLU A 144 -3.39 -14.05 0.86
C GLU A 144 -2.86 -14.56 -0.49
N LEU A 145 -1.57 -14.38 -0.77
CA LEU A 145 -0.94 -14.77 -2.02
C LEU A 145 0.46 -15.33 -1.80
N ASP A 146 0.88 -16.18 -2.72
CA ASP A 146 2.23 -16.74 -2.75
C ASP A 146 3.05 -16.12 -3.88
N LEU A 147 4.35 -15.93 -3.64
CA LEU A 147 5.32 -15.62 -4.69
C LEU A 147 5.97 -16.91 -5.23
N PRO A 148 6.15 -17.05 -6.55
CA PRO A 148 5.96 -16.03 -7.58
C PRO A 148 4.49 -15.80 -7.97
N LEU A 149 4.17 -14.58 -8.42
CA LEU A 149 2.84 -14.21 -8.87
C LEU A 149 2.46 -14.91 -10.18
N SER A 150 1.37 -15.69 -10.16
CA SER A 150 0.72 -16.20 -11.37
C SER A 150 -0.22 -15.15 -11.98
N GLU A 151 -0.60 -15.34 -13.25
CA GLU A 151 -1.58 -14.47 -13.92
C GLU A 151 -2.94 -14.47 -13.21
N ASP A 152 -3.37 -15.63 -12.68
CA ASP A 152 -4.61 -15.75 -11.90
C ASP A 152 -4.54 -14.96 -10.59
N ILE A 153 -3.39 -15.00 -9.89
CA ILE A 153 -3.18 -14.19 -8.68
C ILE A 153 -3.21 -12.70 -9.02
N ILE A 154 -2.59 -12.27 -10.12
CA ILE A 154 -2.62 -10.86 -10.55
C ILE A 154 -4.06 -10.43 -10.86
N LYS A 155 -4.84 -11.27 -11.53
CA LYS A 155 -6.25 -10.97 -11.81
C LYS A 155 -7.05 -10.82 -10.51
N LYS A 156 -6.90 -11.75 -9.58
CA LYS A 156 -7.56 -11.67 -8.25
C LYS A 156 -7.12 -10.43 -7.46
N LEU A 157 -5.83 -10.09 -7.52
CA LEU A 157 -5.30 -8.87 -6.91
C LEU A 157 -6.02 -7.63 -7.47
N ASN A 158 -6.19 -7.55 -8.79
CA ASN A 158 -6.88 -6.42 -9.42
C ASN A 158 -8.31 -6.30 -8.89
N ASP A 159 -9.08 -7.38 -8.96
CA ASP A 159 -10.49 -7.40 -8.56
C ASP A 159 -10.64 -7.06 -7.07
N ASN A 160 -9.80 -7.65 -6.22
CA ASN A 160 -9.87 -7.48 -4.77
C ASN A 160 -9.47 -6.07 -4.30
N ILE A 161 -8.41 -5.48 -4.88
CA ILE A 161 -7.99 -4.11 -4.53
C ILE A 161 -9.00 -3.09 -5.04
N GLN A 162 -9.54 -3.29 -6.24
CA GLN A 162 -10.60 -2.43 -6.76
C GLN A 162 -11.82 -2.44 -5.83
N ASN A 163 -12.29 -3.62 -5.44
CA ASN A 163 -13.40 -3.74 -4.49
C ASN A 163 -13.06 -3.11 -3.14
N ALA A 164 -11.83 -3.26 -2.64
CA ALA A 164 -11.41 -2.68 -1.36
C ALA A 164 -11.43 -1.14 -1.35
N ILE A 165 -11.15 -0.51 -2.50
CA ILE A 165 -11.18 0.95 -2.68
C ILE A 165 -12.60 1.46 -2.92
N GLU A 166 -13.44 0.69 -3.63
CA GLU A 166 -14.81 1.09 -3.95
C GLU A 166 -15.81 0.81 -2.80
N LYS A 167 -15.44 -0.07 -1.86
CA LYS A 167 -16.22 -0.36 -0.64
C LYS A 167 -16.18 0.85 0.30
N LYS A 168 -17.32 1.54 0.39
CA LYS A 168 -17.61 2.51 1.45
C LYS A 168 -17.87 1.81 2.77
#